data_AF-A0A9N9PIP6-F1
#
_entry.id   AF-A0A9N9PIP6-F1
#
_cell.length_a   1.000
_cell.length_b   1.000
_cell.length_c   1.000
_cell.angle_alpha   90.00
_cell.angle_beta   90.00
_cell.angle_gamma   90.00
#
_symmetry.space_group_name_H-M   'P 1'
#
loop_
_entity.id
_entity.type
_entity.pdbx_description
1 polymer ?
#
loop_
_entity_poly.entity_id
_entity_poly.type
_entity_poly.pdbx_seq_one_letter_code
_entity_poly.pdbx_strand_id
1 'polypeptide(L)'
;MRESNHHILLILDGAPSYVTSSLNLTNVKVLMLPPHATSKIQPMDASIIASFKLHYRHLQLQHAIDRDEAEEKDIYKVDQLQ
;
A
#
# COMPACT_ATOMS: atom_id res chain seq x y z
N MET A 1 7.18 -15.95 -18.67
CA MET A 1 8.25 -16.00 -17.63
C MET A 1 9.25 -17.09 -17.94
N ARG A 2 8.93 -18.38 -17.74
CA ARG A 2 9.83 -19.50 -18.09
C ARG A 2 10.09 -19.62 -19.60
N GLU A 3 9.00 -19.72 -20.38
CA GLU A 3 9.07 -19.85 -21.84
C GLU A 3 9.68 -18.63 -22.52
N SER A 4 9.53 -17.45 -21.91
CA SER A 4 10.13 -16.20 -22.37
C SER A 4 11.49 -15.90 -21.72
N ASN A 5 12.02 -16.81 -20.91
CA ASN A 5 13.21 -16.64 -20.07
C ASN A 5 13.32 -15.28 -19.33
N HIS A 6 12.20 -14.72 -18.89
CA HIS A 6 12.16 -13.47 -18.14
C HIS A 6 12.34 -13.75 -16.64
N HIS A 7 13.34 -13.10 -16.04
CA HIS A 7 13.61 -13.17 -14.61
C HIS A 7 12.93 -12.01 -13.87
N ILE A 8 12.27 -12.33 -12.76
CA ILE A 8 11.59 -11.36 -11.90
C ILE A 8 12.30 -11.27 -10.55
N LEU A 9 12.39 -10.06 -10.02
CA LEU A 9 12.67 -9.82 -8.61
C LEU A 9 11.35 -9.48 -7.90
N LEU A 10 10.94 -10.34 -6.96
CA LEU A 10 9.80 -10.09 -6.09
C LEU A 10 10.30 -9.52 -4.76
N ILE A 11 9.95 -8.27 -4.48
CA ILE A 11 10.33 -7.58 -3.24
C ILE A 11 9.15 -7.68 -2.26
N LEU A 12 9.39 -8.25 -1.08
CA LEU A 12 8.39 -8.42 -0.02
C LEU A 12 8.84 -7.73 1.26
N ASP A 13 7.88 -7.28 2.07
CA ASP A 13 8.15 -6.86 3.44
C ASP A 13 8.23 -8.07 4.40
N GLY A 14 8.38 -7.80 5.69
CA GLY A 14 8.50 -8.83 6.73
C GLY A 14 7.18 -9.42 7.22
N ALA A 15 6.06 -9.32 6.47
CA ALA A 15 4.79 -9.84 6.96
C ALA A 15 4.84 -11.37 7.18
N PRO A 16 4.27 -11.86 8.30
CA PRO A 16 4.33 -13.28 8.68
C PRO A 16 3.47 -14.19 7.80
N SER A 17 2.57 -13.62 6.99
CA SER A 17 1.72 -14.37 6.06
C SER A 17 2.49 -14.92 4.84
N TYR A 18 3.72 -14.47 4.60
CA TYR A 18 4.52 -14.93 3.47
C TYR A 18 5.20 -16.28 3.77
N VAL A 19 4.61 -17.36 3.28
CA VAL A 19 5.21 -18.72 3.36
C VAL A 19 6.12 -18.95 2.16
N THR A 20 7.41 -18.61 2.28
CA THR A 20 8.38 -18.71 1.18
C THR A 20 9.22 -19.98 1.19
N SER A 21 9.29 -20.69 2.33
CA SER A 21 10.16 -21.85 2.53
C SER A 21 9.83 -23.07 1.65
N SER A 22 8.61 -23.17 1.14
CA SER A 22 8.14 -24.27 0.28
C SER A 22 8.12 -23.92 -1.22
N LEU A 23 8.53 -22.70 -1.61
CA LEU A 23 8.41 -22.23 -2.98
C LEU A 23 9.66 -22.57 -3.81
N ASN A 24 9.50 -23.45 -4.80
CA ASN A 24 10.53 -23.75 -5.81
C ASN A 24 10.31 -22.89 -7.07
N LEU A 25 10.82 -21.66 -7.06
CA LEU A 25 10.72 -20.71 -8.16
C LEU A 25 11.98 -20.71 -9.02
N THR A 26 11.85 -20.88 -10.35
CA THR A 26 13.01 -21.00 -11.27
C THR A 26 13.39 -19.68 -11.94
N ASN A 27 12.45 -18.74 -12.06
CA ASN A 27 12.65 -17.45 -12.74
C ASN A 27 12.22 -16.27 -11.87
N VAL A 28 11.93 -16.50 -10.60
CA VAL A 28 11.57 -15.45 -9.64
C VAL A 28 12.52 -15.55 -8.46
N LYS A 29 13.22 -14.46 -8.18
CA LYS A 29 14.02 -14.29 -6.97
C LYS A 29 13.20 -13.49 -5.97
N VAL A 30 13.02 -14.03 -4.77
CA VAL A 30 12.36 -13.31 -3.67
C VAL A 30 13.42 -12.55 -2.88
N LEU A 31 13.19 -11.26 -2.65
CA LEU A 31 13.99 -10.39 -1.80
C LEU A 31 13.11 -9.92 -0.64
N MET A 32 13.42 -10.40 0.56
CA MET A 32 12.80 -9.93 1.79
C MET A 32 13.52 -8.66 2.26
N LEU A 33 12.77 -7.58 2.47
CA LEU A 33 13.34 -6.35 3.02
C LEU A 33 13.65 -6.50 4.52
N PRO A 34 14.67 -5.78 5.04
CA PRO A 34 14.93 -5.74 6.46
C PRO A 34 13.72 -5.20 7.25
N PRO A 35 13.53 -5.63 8.51
CA PRO A 35 12.56 -5.02 9.39
C PRO A 35 12.71 -3.50 9.44
N HIS A 36 11.58 -2.78 9.43
CA HIS A 36 11.50 -1.31 9.50
C HIS A 36 12.10 -0.55 8.29
N ALA A 37 12.54 -1.24 7.23
CA ALA A 37 13.00 -0.58 6.01
C ALA A 37 11.88 -0.29 5.00
N THR A 38 10.68 -0.83 5.25
CA THR A 38 9.56 -0.88 4.29
C THR A 38 9.12 0.51 3.82
N SER A 39 8.90 1.45 4.74
CA SER A 39 8.41 2.79 4.42
C SER A 39 9.36 3.63 3.54
N LYS A 40 10.66 3.31 3.53
CA LYS A 40 11.67 4.02 2.74
C LYS A 40 12.06 3.30 1.46
N ILE A 41 12.13 1.97 1.51
CA ILE A 41 12.72 1.16 0.44
C ILE A 41 11.66 0.38 -0.32
N GLN A 42 10.55 -0.01 0.30
CA GLN A 42 9.50 -0.75 -0.40
C GLN A 42 8.76 0.21 -1.34
N PRO A 43 8.79 -0.03 -2.66
CA PRO A 43 8.16 0.87 -3.61
C PRO A 43 6.66 1.05 -3.35
N MET A 44 5.97 -0.01 -2.91
CA MET A 44 4.54 0.02 -2.63
C MET A 44 4.18 1.03 -1.52
N ASP A 45 4.89 0.98 -0.39
CA ASP A 45 4.72 1.93 0.72
C ASP A 45 5.14 3.35 0.31
N ALA A 46 6.34 3.49 -0.26
CA ALA A 46 6.94 4.79 -0.54
C ALA A 46 6.26 5.55 -1.69
N SER A 47 5.55 4.85 -2.59
CA SER A 47 4.92 5.46 -3.77
C SER A 47 3.40 5.29 -3.79
N ILE A 48 2.90 4.09 -4.08
CA ILE A 48 1.48 3.82 -4.34
C ILE A 48 0.64 4.14 -3.11
N ILE A 49 1.00 3.59 -1.95
CA ILE A 49 0.28 3.82 -0.69
C ILE A 49 0.39 5.28 -0.25
N ALA A 50 1.57 5.89 -0.37
CA ALA A 50 1.75 7.30 -0.05
C ALA A 50 0.86 8.20 -0.91
N SER A 51 0.83 7.96 -2.23
CA SER A 51 0.00 8.71 -3.18
C SER A 51 -1.49 8.51 -2.91
N PHE A 52 -1.90 7.28 -2.62
CA PHE A 52 -3.27 6.95 -2.26
C PHE A 52 -3.69 7.67 -0.96
N LYS A 53 -2.87 7.63 0.08
CA LYS A 53 -3.14 8.32 1.36
C LYS A 53 -3.25 9.83 1.18
N LEU A 54 -2.41 10.43 0.33
CA LEU A 54 -2.50 11.86 0.01
C LEU A 54 -3.83 12.20 -0.67
N HIS A 55 -4.24 11.42 -1.67
CA HIS A 55 -5.49 11.66 -2.37
C HIS A 55 -6.71 11.44 -1.45
N TYR A 56 -6.71 10.36 -0.68
CA TYR A 56 -7.76 10.08 0.30
C TYR A 56 -7.87 11.21 1.34
N ARG A 57 -6.73 11.71 1.84
CA ARG A 57 -6.73 12.82 2.79
C ARG A 57 -7.29 14.11 2.17
N HIS A 58 -6.99 14.38 0.91
CA HIS A 58 -7.55 15.52 0.20
C HIS A 58 -9.09 15.43 0.13
N LEU A 59 -9.62 14.29 -0.30
CA LEU A 59 -11.07 14.05 -0.34
C LEU A 59 -11.71 14.17 1.04
N GLN A 60 -11.09 13.59 2.07
CA GLN A 60 -11.58 13.68 3.45
C GLN A 60 -11.66 15.14 3.93
N LEU A 61 -10.67 15.97 3.58
CA LEU A 61 -10.67 17.39 3.95
C LEU A 61 -11.72 18.18 3.18
N GLN A 62 -11.90 17.92 1.89
CA GLN A 62 -12.98 18.53 1.11
C GLN A 62 -14.34 18.19 1.71
N HIS A 63 -14.57 16.92 2.02
CA HIS A 63 -15.81 16.49 2.65
C HIS A 63 -16.05 17.16 4.02
N ALA A 64 -15.00 17.36 4.82
CA ALA A 64 -15.11 18.06 6.08
C ALA A 64 -15.46 19.54 5.91
N ILE A 65 -14.93 20.20 4.88
CA ILE A 65 -15.27 21.60 4.54
C ILE A 65 -16.75 21.69 4.14
N ASP A 66 -17.21 20.83 3.23
CA ASP A 66 -18.61 20.84 2.76
C ASP A 66 -19.61 20.68 3.93
N ARG A 67 -19.24 19.87 4.93
CA ARG A 67 -20.07 19.62 6.12
C ARG A 67 -19.99 20.74 7.17
N ASP A 68 -18.85 21.40 7.26
CA ASP A 68 -18.70 22.62 8.07
C ASP A 68 -19.60 23.74 7.50
N GLU A 69 -19.62 23.91 6.18
CA GLU A 69 -20.51 24.85 5.48
C GLU A 69 -22.00 24.52 5.67
N ALA A 70 -22.32 23.23 5.87
CA ALA A 70 -23.67 22.76 6.20
C ALA A 70 -24.01 22.85 7.72
N GLU A 71 -23.13 23.43 8.54
CA GLU A 71 -23.25 23.56 10.00
C GLU A 71 -23.44 22.22 10.73
N GLU A 72 -22.87 21.12 10.19
CA GLU A 72 -22.91 19.82 10.83
C GLU A 72 -22.00 19.74 12.07
N LYS A 73 -22.45 19.07 13.13
CA LYS A 73 -21.70 18.97 14.39
C LYS A 73 -20.40 18.16 14.32
N ASP A 74 -20.33 17.16 13.45
CA ASP A 74 -19.19 16.25 13.36
C ASP A 74 -18.70 16.14 11.92
N ILE A 75 -17.95 17.14 11.50
CA ILE A 75 -17.46 17.32 10.12
C ILE A 75 -16.50 16.20 9.65
N TYR A 76 -15.91 15.43 10.57
CA TYR A 76 -14.98 14.35 10.24
C TYR A 76 -15.61 12.95 10.22
N LYS A 77 -16.90 12.84 10.55
CA LYS A 77 -17.62 11.57 10.45
C LYS A 77 -17.56 11.03 9.02
N VAL A 78 -17.02 9.82 8.87
CA VAL A 78 -17.01 9.07 7.61
C VAL A 78 -17.51 7.66 7.92
N ASP A 79 -18.44 7.14 7.13
CA ASP A 79 -18.92 5.75 7.20
C ASP A 79 -18.48 4.91 5.99
N GLN A 80 -18.85 3.62 5.95
CA GLN A 80 -18.43 2.71 4.88
C GLN A 80 -19.19 2.89 3.56
N LEU A 81 -20.30 3.63 3.57
CA LEU A 81 -21.19 3.80 2.43
C LEU A 81 -21.01 5.16 1.74
N GLN A 82 -20.22 6.05 2.34
CA GLN A 82 -19.83 7.35 1.78
C GLN A 82 -18.65 7.24 0.82
#